data_AF-A0A432F952-F1
#
_entry.id   AF-A0A432F952-F1
#
_cell.length_a   1.000
_cell.length_b   1.000
_cell.length_c   1.000
_cell.angle_alpha   90.00
_cell.angle_beta   90.00
_cell.angle_gamma   90.00
#
_symmetry.space_group_name_H-M   'P 1'
#
loop_
_entity.id
_entity.type
_entity.pdbx_description
1 polymer ?
#
loop_
_entity_poly.entity_id
_entity_poly.type
_entity_poly.pdbx_seq_one_letter_code
_entity_poly.pdbx_strand_id
1 'polypeptide(L)'
;YTGRDFCAAAACIQPDDHSGIPGTDSIGILIAGLISDRDLFVNPTQGSFRSALLHAYGMINSPVSDIFATYLDERYSATLEFDEAEISIKGTHGFTWHLGGIEDPDVESFSLSSSIRGGPHRVHTADTYRCMEMCDDLDYLLSVLSKAPRVFLQQESDADPLEDLSRSKQIVTSVAKVWAPLRRAIESGGVELEDDWSDDE
;
A
#
# COMPACT_ATOMS: atom_id res chain seq x y z
N TYR A 1 9.08 -7.46 33.75
CA TYR A 1 8.32 -6.19 33.77
C TYR A 1 9.01 -5.29 32.76
N THR A 2 8.53 -5.03 31.55
CA THR A 2 7.18 -4.94 30.94
C THR A 2 7.37 -5.29 29.45
N GLY A 3 6.65 -6.24 28.84
CA GLY A 3 5.27 -6.04 28.40
C GLY A 3 5.22 -5.16 27.14
N ARG A 4 5.48 -5.74 25.95
CA ARG A 4 5.04 -5.19 24.66
C ARG A 4 4.28 -6.29 23.95
N ASP A 5 2.96 -6.19 24.02
CA ASP A 5 2.02 -6.99 23.27
C ASP A 5 2.17 -6.63 21.79
N PHE A 6 2.75 -7.52 21.00
CA PHE A 6 2.55 -7.53 19.56
C PHE A 6 1.14 -8.07 19.29
N CYS A 7 0.15 -7.19 19.27
CA CYS A 7 -1.16 -7.52 18.73
C CYS A 7 -1.07 -7.51 17.20
N ALA A 8 -0.58 -8.59 16.61
CA ALA A 8 -1.03 -8.99 15.30
C ALA A 8 -2.52 -9.35 15.46
N ALA A 9 -3.42 -8.43 15.12
CA ALA A 9 -4.84 -8.70 15.12
C ALA A 9 -5.16 -9.58 13.90
N ALA A 10 -4.71 -10.84 13.92
CA ALA A 10 -5.30 -11.86 13.10
C ALA A 10 -6.79 -11.89 13.46
N ALA A 11 -7.65 -11.60 12.48
CA ALA A 11 -9.09 -11.77 12.64
C ALA A 11 -9.39 -13.28 12.73
N CYS A 12 -9.09 -13.88 13.87
CA CYS A 12 -9.44 -15.24 14.18
C CYS A 12 -10.93 -15.30 14.50
N ILE A 13 -11.74 -15.80 13.56
CA ILE A 13 -13.05 -16.35 13.88
C ILE A 13 -12.79 -17.73 14.51
N GLN A 14 -12.30 -17.73 15.75
CA GLN A 14 -12.21 -18.96 16.53
C GLN A 14 -13.48 -19.11 17.33
N PRO A 15 -14.28 -20.15 17.04
CA PRO A 15 -15.31 -20.52 17.97
C PRO A 15 -14.67 -21.17 19.20
N ASP A 16 -14.87 -20.55 20.36
CA ASP A 16 -14.74 -21.24 21.63
C ASP A 16 -15.70 -22.44 21.68
N ASP A 17 -15.34 -23.43 22.50
CA ASP A 17 -15.95 -24.75 22.73
C ASP A 17 -17.46 -24.69 23.10
N HIS A 18 -18.26 -24.19 22.16
CA HIS A 18 -19.66 -23.90 22.30
C HIS A 18 -20.37 -24.56 21.12
N SER A 19 -21.32 -25.43 21.43
CA SER A 19 -22.24 -26.10 20.53
C SER A 19 -23.19 -25.16 19.76
N GLY A 20 -22.81 -23.89 19.58
CA GLY A 20 -23.55 -22.80 18.95
C GLY A 20 -22.74 -22.04 17.89
N ILE A 21 -21.65 -22.63 17.37
CA ILE A 21 -20.97 -22.11 16.18
C ILE A 21 -21.99 -22.19 15.04
N PRO A 22 -22.27 -21.09 14.34
CA PRO A 22 -23.00 -21.18 13.09
C PRO A 22 -22.23 -22.18 12.21
N GLY A 23 -22.89 -23.24 11.74
CA GLY A 23 -22.22 -24.23 10.88
C GLY A 23 -21.45 -23.51 9.76
N THR A 24 -20.43 -24.14 9.18
CA THR A 24 -19.59 -23.53 8.13
C THR A 24 -20.41 -22.79 7.06
N ASP A 25 -21.61 -23.29 6.76
CA ASP A 25 -22.62 -22.65 5.90
C ASP A 25 -23.05 -21.25 6.36
N SER A 26 -23.28 -21.04 7.64
CA SER A 26 -23.68 -19.75 8.22
C SER A 26 -22.53 -18.73 8.24
N ILE A 27 -21.28 -19.17 8.42
CA ILE A 27 -20.10 -18.30 8.24
C ILE A 27 -19.97 -17.93 6.75
N GLY A 28 -20.15 -18.90 5.86
CA GLY A 28 -20.17 -18.66 4.41
C GLY A 28 -21.26 -17.67 3.99
N ILE A 29 -22.47 -17.78 4.55
CA ILE A 29 -23.58 -16.85 4.31
C ILE A 29 -23.25 -15.45 4.84
N LEU A 30 -22.62 -15.34 6.01
CA LEU A 30 -22.20 -14.04 6.55
C LEU A 30 -21.18 -13.38 5.62
N ILE A 31 -20.12 -14.10 5.22
CA ILE A 31 -19.10 -13.58 4.30
C ILE A 31 -19.73 -13.19 2.97
N ALA A 32 -20.60 -14.02 2.40
CA ALA A 32 -21.30 -13.72 1.16
C ALA A 32 -22.20 -12.47 1.29
N GLY A 33 -22.88 -12.31 2.43
CA GLY A 33 -23.67 -11.11 2.73
C GLY A 33 -22.81 -9.86 2.85
N LEU A 34 -21.67 -9.96 3.52
CA LEU A 34 -20.71 -8.86 3.69
C LEU A 34 -20.03 -8.46 2.37
N ILE A 35 -19.67 -9.42 1.51
CA ILE A 35 -19.15 -9.17 0.16
C ILE A 35 -20.21 -8.47 -0.72
N SER A 36 -21.49 -8.82 -0.51
CA SER A 36 -22.60 -8.21 -1.25
C SER A 36 -22.94 -6.80 -0.76
N ASP A 37 -22.55 -6.45 0.47
CA ASP A 37 -22.81 -5.15 1.07
C ASP A 37 -21.74 -4.12 0.65
N ARG A 38 -22.03 -3.47 -0.48
CA ARG A 38 -21.11 -2.49 -1.07
C ARG A 38 -20.85 -1.29 -0.19
N ASP A 39 -21.89 -0.82 0.50
CA ASP A 39 -21.84 0.35 1.35
C ASP A 39 -20.94 0.10 2.57
N LEU A 40 -20.98 -1.12 3.10
CA LEU A 40 -20.09 -1.53 4.18
C LEU A 40 -18.63 -1.58 3.74
N PHE A 41 -18.34 -2.14 2.55
CA PHE A 41 -16.96 -2.23 2.04
C PHE A 41 -16.32 -0.84 1.87
N VAL A 42 -17.02 0.10 1.24
CA VAL A 42 -16.49 1.45 0.96
C VAL A 42 -16.50 2.37 2.20
N ASN A 43 -17.14 1.96 3.30
CA ASN A 43 -17.19 2.75 4.52
C ASN A 43 -15.77 2.99 5.09
N PRO A 44 -15.32 4.25 5.28
CA PRO A 44 -13.99 4.54 5.79
C PRO A 44 -13.67 3.90 7.14
N THR A 45 -14.68 3.66 7.98
CA THR A 45 -14.51 3.03 9.31
C THR A 45 -14.27 1.52 9.26
N GLN A 46 -14.49 0.89 8.10
CA GLN A 46 -14.39 -0.56 7.90
C GLN A 46 -13.05 -0.98 7.29
N GLY A 47 -11.97 -0.24 7.58
CA GLY A 47 -10.62 -0.55 7.09
C GLY A 47 -10.21 -1.99 7.40
N SER A 48 -10.40 -2.45 8.65
CA SER A 48 -10.05 -3.82 9.05
C SER A 48 -10.83 -4.91 8.30
N PHE A 49 -12.09 -4.65 7.98
CA PHE A 49 -12.90 -5.57 7.17
C PHE A 49 -12.40 -5.64 5.73
N ARG A 50 -12.09 -4.50 5.10
CA ARG A 50 -11.49 -4.47 3.77
C ARG A 50 -10.15 -5.21 3.76
N SER A 51 -9.24 -4.89 4.69
CA SER A 51 -7.94 -5.56 4.78
C SER A 51 -8.09 -7.07 4.96
N ALA A 52 -9.03 -7.52 5.80
CA ALA A 52 -9.29 -8.95 5.99
C ALA A 52 -9.79 -9.63 4.71
N LEU A 53 -10.67 -8.98 3.93
CA LEU A 53 -11.11 -9.51 2.64
C LEU A 53 -9.97 -9.55 1.62
N LEU A 54 -9.11 -8.53 1.59
CA LEU A 54 -7.96 -8.48 0.70
C LEU A 54 -6.92 -9.56 1.03
N HIS A 55 -6.61 -9.77 2.31
CA HIS A 55 -5.75 -10.89 2.71
C HIS A 55 -6.38 -12.25 2.40
N ALA A 56 -7.71 -12.39 2.54
CA ALA A 56 -8.38 -13.68 2.28
C ALA A 56 -8.42 -14.06 0.80
N TYR A 57 -8.61 -13.07 -0.09
CA TYR A 57 -8.78 -13.31 -1.53
C TYR A 57 -7.54 -12.95 -2.36
N GLY A 58 -6.55 -12.26 -1.77
CA GLY A 58 -5.49 -11.58 -2.52
C GLY A 58 -6.05 -10.47 -3.40
N MET A 59 -5.20 -9.88 -4.24
CA MET A 59 -5.64 -8.95 -5.28
C MET A 59 -5.75 -9.60 -6.66
N ILE A 60 -5.89 -10.93 -6.69
CA ILE A 60 -6.29 -11.69 -7.88
C ILE A 60 -7.76 -11.46 -8.20
N ASN A 61 -8.17 -11.78 -9.43
CA ASN A 61 -9.57 -11.69 -9.83
C ASN A 61 -10.46 -12.60 -8.97
N SER A 62 -11.38 -12.01 -8.24
CA SER A 62 -12.19 -12.62 -7.18
C SER A 62 -13.57 -11.96 -7.10
N PRO A 63 -14.53 -12.50 -6.33
CA PRO A 63 -15.85 -11.89 -6.16
C PRO A 63 -15.84 -10.46 -5.57
N VAL A 64 -14.73 -10.03 -4.96
CA VAL A 64 -14.56 -8.67 -4.43
C VAL A 64 -13.81 -7.74 -5.38
N SER A 65 -13.29 -8.24 -6.50
CA SER A 65 -12.42 -7.46 -7.42
C SER A 65 -13.09 -6.20 -7.96
N ASP A 66 -14.33 -6.28 -8.44
CA ASP A 66 -15.05 -5.11 -8.97
C ASP A 66 -15.24 -4.03 -7.90
N ILE A 67 -15.55 -4.45 -6.67
CA ILE A 67 -15.82 -3.53 -5.57
C ILE A 67 -14.55 -2.86 -5.09
N PHE A 68 -13.46 -3.63 -5.08
CA PHE A 68 -12.16 -3.14 -4.69
C PHE A 68 -11.59 -2.17 -5.72
N ALA A 69 -11.68 -2.50 -7.02
CA ALA A 69 -11.30 -1.60 -8.09
C ALA A 69 -12.10 -0.28 -8.05
N THR A 70 -13.40 -0.36 -7.77
CA THR A 70 -14.26 0.83 -7.58
C THR A 70 -13.79 1.67 -6.39
N TYR A 71 -13.51 1.03 -5.26
CA TYR A 71 -13.00 1.71 -4.06
C TYR A 71 -11.67 2.44 -4.34
N LEU A 72 -10.73 1.76 -5.01
CA LEU A 72 -9.42 2.32 -5.38
C LEU A 72 -9.55 3.54 -6.29
N ASP A 73 -10.41 3.48 -7.30
CA ASP A 73 -10.66 4.60 -8.22
C ASP A 73 -11.34 5.77 -7.50
N GLU A 74 -12.41 5.53 -6.75
CA GLU A 74 -13.16 6.58 -6.07
C GLU A 74 -12.33 7.28 -4.98
N ARG A 75 -11.51 6.52 -4.25
CA ARG A 75 -10.74 7.04 -3.11
C ARG A 75 -9.41 7.65 -3.52
N TYR A 76 -8.70 7.02 -4.45
CA TYR A 76 -7.32 7.35 -4.78
C TYR A 76 -7.11 7.71 -6.25
N SER A 77 -8.16 7.61 -7.09
CA SER A 77 -8.04 7.68 -8.55
C SER A 77 -7.01 6.67 -9.08
N ALA A 78 -7.00 5.48 -8.46
CA ALA A 78 -6.10 4.39 -8.76
C ALA A 78 -6.80 3.34 -9.63
N THR A 79 -6.06 2.73 -10.54
CA THR A 79 -6.55 1.66 -11.42
C THR A 79 -5.85 0.35 -11.09
N LEU A 80 -6.60 -0.73 -11.02
CA LEU A 80 -6.11 -2.08 -10.74
C LEU A 80 -6.13 -2.90 -12.03
N GLU A 81 -4.96 -3.35 -12.46
CA GLU A 81 -4.77 -4.21 -13.65
C GLU A 81 -4.51 -5.65 -13.20
N PHE A 82 -5.55 -6.48 -13.23
CA PHE A 82 -5.49 -7.85 -12.72
C PHE A 82 -4.53 -8.75 -13.49
N ASP A 83 -4.42 -8.56 -14.82
CA ASP A 83 -3.55 -9.39 -15.67
C ASP A 83 -2.06 -9.10 -15.42
N GLU A 84 -1.73 -7.87 -15.00
CA GLU A 84 -0.37 -7.43 -14.70
C GLU A 84 -0.05 -7.51 -13.21
N ALA A 85 -1.04 -7.83 -12.36
CA ALA A 85 -0.95 -7.76 -10.92
C ALA A 85 -0.31 -6.43 -10.47
N GLU A 86 -0.90 -5.32 -10.95
CA GLU A 86 -0.39 -3.98 -10.73
C GLU A 86 -1.49 -2.98 -10.34
N ILE A 87 -1.20 -2.11 -9.38
CA ILE A 87 -2.01 -0.92 -9.08
C ILE A 87 -1.28 0.32 -9.61
N SER A 88 -1.97 1.09 -10.43
CA SER A 88 -1.49 2.34 -11.00
C SER A 88 -2.17 3.55 -10.34
N ILE A 89 -1.39 4.56 -9.95
CA ILE A 89 -1.85 5.77 -9.27
C ILE A 89 -1.30 7.02 -9.92
N LYS A 90 -2.15 8.03 -10.10
CA LYS A 90 -1.70 9.36 -10.52
C LYS A 90 -1.05 10.09 -9.36
N GLY A 91 0.24 10.36 -9.51
CA GLY A 91 0.99 11.26 -8.65
C GLY A 91 0.96 12.70 -9.15
N THR A 92 1.82 13.51 -8.57
CA THR A 92 2.03 14.91 -8.94
C THR A 92 3.02 15.06 -10.09
N HIS A 93 3.09 16.26 -10.70
CA HIS A 93 4.10 16.60 -11.72
C HIS A 93 4.12 15.70 -12.97
N GLY A 94 3.02 14.98 -13.22
CA GLY A 94 2.88 14.05 -14.33
C GLY A 94 3.48 12.67 -14.07
N PHE A 95 3.80 12.33 -12.81
CA PHE A 95 4.13 10.96 -12.43
C PHE A 95 2.86 10.11 -12.36
N THR A 96 2.99 8.88 -12.84
CA THR A 96 2.12 7.76 -12.49
C THR A 96 2.99 6.75 -11.76
N TRP A 97 2.55 6.34 -10.58
CA TRP A 97 3.20 5.32 -9.75
C TRP A 97 2.52 3.98 -9.98
N HIS A 98 3.32 2.93 -9.86
CA HIS A 98 2.93 1.56 -10.16
C HIS A 98 3.40 0.68 -8.99
N LEU A 99 2.46 -0.03 -8.37
CA LEU A 99 2.70 -1.00 -7.31
C LEU A 99 2.45 -2.40 -7.85
N GLY A 100 3.50 -3.19 -7.99
CA GLY A 100 3.41 -4.58 -8.47
C GLY A 100 3.65 -5.59 -7.37
N GLY A 101 3.35 -6.86 -7.63
CA GLY A 101 3.50 -7.96 -6.66
C GLY A 101 2.25 -8.21 -5.82
N ILE A 102 1.11 -7.63 -6.22
CA ILE A 102 -0.16 -7.72 -5.49
C ILE A 102 -0.90 -9.06 -5.64
N GLU A 103 -0.38 -9.97 -6.48
CA GLU A 103 -0.94 -11.30 -6.73
C GLU A 103 -0.85 -12.24 -5.52
N ASP A 104 0.10 -12.01 -4.62
CA ASP A 104 0.30 -12.81 -3.42
C ASP A 104 -0.54 -12.24 -2.25
N PRO A 105 -1.52 -12.98 -1.70
CA PRO A 105 -2.30 -12.54 -0.53
C PRO A 105 -1.46 -12.36 0.75
N ASP A 106 -0.29 -13.02 0.80
CA ASP A 106 0.67 -12.95 1.90
C ASP A 106 1.82 -11.97 1.58
N VAL A 107 1.62 -11.06 0.62
CA VAL A 107 2.62 -10.07 0.21
C VAL A 107 3.05 -9.20 1.41
N GLU A 108 4.32 -9.33 1.80
CA GLU A 108 4.92 -8.53 2.87
C GLU A 108 5.51 -7.20 2.33
N SER A 109 5.58 -7.05 1.00
CA SER A 109 6.09 -5.83 0.34
C SER A 109 5.78 -5.79 -1.16
N PHE A 110 5.77 -4.58 -1.71
CA PHE A 110 5.47 -4.36 -3.12
C PHE A 110 6.72 -4.00 -3.92
N SER A 111 6.67 -4.26 -5.22
CA SER A 111 7.58 -3.59 -6.15
C SER A 111 7.05 -2.17 -6.43
N LEU A 112 7.95 -1.20 -6.52
CA LEU A 112 7.59 0.20 -6.78
C LEU A 112 8.29 0.71 -8.04
N SER A 113 7.48 1.28 -8.91
CA SER A 113 7.93 1.86 -10.17
C SER A 113 7.13 3.10 -10.56
N SER A 114 7.62 3.85 -11.54
CA SER A 114 6.92 5.02 -12.07
C SER A 114 7.06 5.18 -13.58
N SER A 115 6.10 5.88 -14.16
CA SER A 115 6.17 6.45 -15.51
C SER A 115 5.89 7.95 -15.43
N ILE A 116 6.47 8.72 -16.35
CA ILE A 116 6.31 10.20 -16.37
C ILE A 116 5.63 10.59 -17.67
N ARG A 117 4.40 11.11 -17.58
CA ARG A 117 3.58 11.55 -18.71
C ARG A 117 3.42 10.46 -19.79
N GLY A 118 3.20 9.21 -19.37
CA GLY A 118 3.10 8.05 -20.28
C GLY A 118 4.44 7.64 -20.91
N GLY A 119 5.56 8.11 -20.35
CA GLY A 119 6.90 7.69 -20.76
C GLY A 119 7.22 6.25 -20.34
N PRO A 120 8.47 5.81 -20.53
CA PRO A 120 8.84 4.45 -20.20
C PRO A 120 8.71 4.20 -18.70
N HIS A 121 8.36 2.98 -18.33
CA HIS A 121 8.30 2.50 -16.96
C HIS A 121 9.70 2.48 -16.32
N ARG A 122 9.79 2.74 -15.02
CA ARG A 122 11.05 2.83 -14.26
C ARG A 122 10.90 2.18 -12.91
N VAL A 123 11.65 1.12 -12.69
CA VAL A 123 11.69 0.45 -11.39
C VAL A 123 12.53 1.27 -10.41
N HIS A 124 11.96 1.57 -9.25
CA HIS A 124 12.63 2.25 -8.14
C HIS A 124 13.13 1.25 -7.11
N THR A 125 12.29 0.28 -6.75
CA THR A 125 12.68 -0.90 -5.98
C THR A 125 11.87 -2.10 -6.44
N ALA A 126 12.49 -3.28 -6.40
CA ALA A 126 11.77 -4.54 -6.59
C ALA A 126 11.03 -4.98 -5.32
N ASP A 127 11.38 -4.39 -4.18
CA ASP A 127 10.91 -4.77 -2.85
C ASP A 127 10.93 -3.53 -1.93
N THR A 128 9.75 -3.11 -1.46
CA THR A 128 9.60 -1.97 -0.54
C THR A 128 9.98 -2.29 0.91
N TYR A 129 10.14 -3.57 1.28
CA TYR A 129 10.40 -4.01 2.66
C TYR A 129 11.62 -3.32 3.28
N ARG A 130 12.69 -3.18 2.50
CA ARG A 130 13.94 -2.53 2.95
C ARG A 130 13.98 -1.03 2.71
N CYS A 131 12.95 -0.48 2.09
CA CYS A 131 12.89 0.93 1.72
C CYS A 131 11.93 1.73 2.62
N MET A 132 10.92 1.08 3.20
CA MET A 132 9.79 1.72 3.86
C MET A 132 9.34 0.88 5.06
N GLU A 133 9.02 1.53 6.18
CA GLU A 133 8.40 0.91 7.37
C GLU A 133 6.97 0.44 7.07
N MET A 134 6.14 1.28 6.47
CA MET A 134 4.73 0.98 6.17
C MET A 134 4.59 0.42 4.75
N CYS A 135 5.39 -0.58 4.43
CA CYS A 135 5.56 -1.13 3.08
C CYS A 135 4.49 -2.14 2.64
N ASP A 136 3.68 -2.64 3.57
CA ASP A 136 2.59 -3.60 3.38
C ASP A 136 1.20 -2.95 3.49
N ASP A 137 1.11 -1.75 4.08
CA ASP A 137 -0.14 -0.98 4.17
C ASP A 137 -0.46 -0.28 2.85
N LEU A 138 -1.39 -0.87 2.10
CA LEU A 138 -1.82 -0.33 0.83
C LEU A 138 -2.49 1.05 0.97
N ASP A 139 -3.41 1.25 1.93
CA ASP A 139 -4.11 2.53 2.10
C ASP A 139 -3.12 3.68 2.39
N TYR A 140 -2.06 3.36 3.14
CA TYR A 140 -0.91 4.23 3.35
C TYR A 140 -0.16 4.52 2.04
N LEU A 141 0.31 3.50 1.33
CA LEU A 141 1.11 3.65 0.11
C LEU A 141 0.36 4.46 -0.96
N LEU A 142 -0.90 4.13 -1.21
CA LEU A 142 -1.71 4.84 -2.21
C LEU A 142 -1.86 6.32 -1.85
N SER A 143 -2.05 6.62 -0.55
CA SER A 143 -2.14 8.00 -0.05
C SER A 143 -0.85 8.78 -0.28
N VAL A 144 0.31 8.18 -0.03
CA VAL A 144 1.61 8.84 -0.20
C VAL A 144 1.94 9.04 -1.68
N LEU A 145 1.79 8.01 -2.49
CA LEU A 145 2.15 8.02 -3.91
C LEU A 145 1.30 9.02 -4.71
N SER A 146 0.03 9.23 -4.33
CA SER A 146 -0.82 10.28 -4.93
C SER A 146 -0.24 11.70 -4.77
N LYS A 147 0.55 11.93 -3.71
CA LYS A 147 1.22 13.21 -3.43
C LYS A 147 2.66 13.24 -3.93
N ALA A 148 3.28 12.09 -4.18
CA ALA A 148 4.63 11.99 -4.72
C ALA A 148 4.69 12.37 -6.23
N PRO A 149 5.82 12.88 -6.75
CA PRO A 149 7.08 13.12 -6.07
C PRO A 149 7.15 14.47 -5.32
N ARG A 150 6.10 15.31 -5.32
CA ARG A 150 6.13 16.62 -4.64
C ARG A 150 6.55 16.51 -3.18
N VAL A 151 6.08 15.47 -2.50
CA VAL A 151 6.38 15.19 -1.09
C VAL A 151 7.89 15.13 -0.79
N PHE A 152 8.73 14.69 -1.74
CA PHE A 152 10.18 14.65 -1.55
C PHE A 152 10.82 16.03 -1.38
N LEU A 153 10.13 17.12 -1.76
CA LEU A 153 10.60 18.49 -1.58
C LEU A 153 10.00 19.16 -0.33
N GLN A 154 9.03 18.50 0.29
CA GLN A 154 8.27 18.99 1.44
C GLN A 154 8.60 18.05 2.59
N GLN A 155 9.75 18.27 3.24
CA GLN A 155 9.99 17.70 4.56
C GLN A 155 9.03 18.39 5.53
N GLU A 156 7.80 17.88 5.62
CA GLU A 156 6.92 18.19 6.73
C GLU A 156 7.40 17.43 7.96
N SER A 157 7.08 17.96 9.15
CA SER A 157 7.45 17.48 10.48
C SER A 157 7.60 15.95 10.60
N ASP A 158 8.54 15.47 11.43
CA ASP A 158 8.85 14.06 11.78
C ASP A 158 7.65 13.17 12.23
N ALA A 159 6.45 13.73 12.25
CA ALA A 159 5.18 13.08 12.61
C ALA A 159 4.23 12.96 11.41
N ASP A 160 4.63 13.38 10.20
CA ASP A 160 3.86 13.14 8.99
C ASP A 160 4.05 11.69 8.56
N PRO A 161 2.99 10.85 8.54
CA PRO A 161 3.08 9.49 8.03
C PRO A 161 3.70 9.45 6.62
N LEU A 162 3.59 10.52 5.82
CA LEU A 162 4.19 10.58 4.48
C LEU A 162 5.74 10.57 4.43
N GLU A 163 6.41 10.63 5.58
CA GLU A 163 7.85 10.79 5.69
C GLU A 163 8.65 9.56 5.21
N ASP A 164 8.11 8.35 5.40
CA ASP A 164 8.80 7.08 5.14
C ASP A 164 9.32 6.96 3.69
N LEU A 165 8.46 7.28 2.71
CA LEU A 165 8.85 7.31 1.29
C LEU A 165 10.00 8.30 1.04
N SER A 166 10.00 9.44 1.74
CA SER A 166 11.01 10.49 1.59
C SER A 166 12.31 10.23 2.35
N ARG A 167 12.31 9.28 3.31
CA ARG A 167 13.51 8.80 3.99
C ARG A 167 14.22 7.69 3.22
N SER A 168 13.50 6.94 2.39
CA SER A 168 14.10 5.90 1.54
C SER A 168 15.17 6.45 0.60
N LYS A 169 16.45 6.20 0.91
CA LYS A 169 17.59 6.62 0.09
C LYS A 169 17.52 6.01 -1.29
N GLN A 170 17.18 4.73 -1.36
CA GLN A 170 17.04 4.01 -2.62
C GLN A 170 15.99 4.68 -3.53
N ILE A 171 14.78 4.93 -3.01
CA ILE A 171 13.69 5.52 -3.79
C ILE A 171 14.02 6.97 -4.15
N VAL A 172 14.41 7.79 -3.19
CA VAL A 172 14.75 9.21 -3.39
C VAL A 172 15.86 9.37 -4.43
N THR A 173 16.93 8.58 -4.32
CA THR A 173 18.04 8.59 -5.29
C THR A 173 17.57 8.15 -6.67
N SER A 174 16.71 7.13 -6.75
CA SER A 174 16.17 6.64 -8.01
C SER A 174 15.28 7.70 -8.69
N VAL A 175 14.43 8.38 -7.95
CA VAL A 175 13.58 9.48 -8.46
C VAL A 175 14.41 10.68 -8.88
N ALA A 176 15.46 11.05 -8.13
CA ALA A 176 16.35 12.17 -8.46
C ALA A 176 17.06 12.01 -9.81
N LYS A 177 17.31 10.78 -10.26
CA LYS A 177 17.88 10.52 -11.60
C LYS A 177 16.98 11.05 -12.72
N VAL A 178 15.66 11.09 -12.49
CA VAL A 178 14.66 11.40 -13.52
C VAL A 178 13.88 12.67 -13.25
N TRP A 179 13.93 13.21 -12.03
CA TRP A 179 13.24 14.43 -11.64
C TRP A 179 14.23 15.50 -11.15
N ALA A 180 14.53 16.45 -12.03
CA ALA A 180 15.54 17.49 -11.78
C ALA A 180 15.30 18.35 -10.53
N PRO A 181 14.06 18.72 -10.14
CA PRO A 181 13.82 19.45 -8.89
C PRO A 181 14.38 18.75 -7.65
N LEU A 182 14.09 17.45 -7.48
CA LEU A 182 14.61 16.67 -6.36
C LEU A 182 16.13 16.55 -6.39
N ARG A 183 16.71 16.28 -7.57
CA ARG A 183 18.17 16.23 -7.71
C ARG A 183 18.83 17.53 -7.25
N ARG A 184 18.30 18.68 -7.66
CA ARG A 184 18.85 19.98 -7.25
C ARG A 184 18.71 20.21 -5.75
N ALA A 185 17.59 19.78 -5.15
CA ALA A 185 17.37 19.90 -3.72
C ALA A 185 18.38 19.07 -2.91
N ILE A 186 18.68 17.85 -3.36
CA ILE A 186 19.74 17.00 -2.78
C ILE A 186 21.11 17.67 -2.94
N GLU A 187 21.46 18.11 -4.16
CA GLU A 187 22.74 18.78 -4.45
C GLU A 187 22.95 20.07 -3.63
N SER A 188 21.87 20.79 -3.30
CA SER A 188 21.91 21.99 -2.47
C SER A 188 21.83 21.72 -0.96
N GLY A 189 21.70 20.47 -0.52
CA GLY A 189 21.50 20.10 0.88
C GLY A 189 20.13 20.49 1.45
N GLY A 190 19.13 20.72 0.59
CA GLY A 190 17.74 20.98 1.01
C GLY A 190 16.91 19.72 1.24
N VAL A 191 17.44 18.56 0.84
CA VAL A 191 16.95 17.22 1.17
C VAL A 191 18.16 16.40 1.59
N GLU A 192 18.14 15.89 2.81
CA GLU A 192 19.18 15.00 3.32
C GLU A 192 18.82 13.55 2.99
N LEU A 193 19.83 12.74 2.67
CA LEU A 193 19.64 11.31 2.44
C LEU A 193 20.03 10.58 3.72
N GLU A 194 19.06 9.94 4.35
CA GLU A 194 19.31 8.99 5.44
C GLU A 194 19.88 7.69 4.85
N ASP A 195 20.62 6.90 5.63
CA ASP A 195 21.02 5.57 5.16
C ASP A 195 19.83 4.61 5.33
N ASP A 196 19.51 3.84 4.29
CA ASP A 196 18.50 2.78 4.39
C ASP A 196 18.90 1.80 5.49
N TRP A 197 17.93 1.22 6.21
CA TRP A 197 18.18 0.25 7.27
C TRP A 197 19.05 -0.91 6.74
N SER A 198 20.33 -0.88 7.09
CA SER A 198 21.21 -2.03 6.93
C SER A 198 21.02 -2.91 8.16
N ASP A 199 20.45 -4.09 7.97
CA ASP A 199 20.70 -5.20 8.91
C ASP A 199 22.20 -5.51 8.85
N ASP A 200 22.98 -4.78 9.62
CA ASP A 200 24.26 -5.30 10.08
C ASP A 200 23.92 -6.36 11.14
N GLU A 201 24.00 -7.63 10.69
CA GLU A 201 23.99 -8.95 11.39
C GLU A 201 22.81 -9.90 11.13
#